data_AF-A0A954TY86-F1
#
_entry.id   AF-A0A954TY86-F1
#
_cell.length_a   1.000
_cell.length_b   1.000
_cell.length_c   1.000
_cell.angle_alpha   90.00
_cell.angle_beta   90.00
_cell.angle_gamma   90.00
#
_symmetry.space_group_name_H-M   'P 1'
#
loop_
_entity.id
_entity.type
_entity.pdbx_description
1 polymer ?
#
loop_
_entity_poly.entity_id
_entity_poly.type
_entity_poly.pdbx_seq_one_letter_code
_entity_poly.pdbx_strand_id
1 'polypeptide(L)'
;MVLQQAEHIEIAGCEIADSAGRGVQVTGMNNTIRSCNLFNLGTSGMSLTGGDRRKLTPANNLAVNNHIHHYGRFQRTYAPGIGVSGCGHIVRSNCIHDAPHNAGGYGGNEHLFERNEIYRVVMETGDSGAFCTGRDWTSQSSMDSGVLSPSDLRVASADK
;
A
#
# COMPACT_ATOMS: atom_id res chain seq x y z
N MET A 1 14.05 3.53 3.82
CA MET A 1 13.86 4.51 4.92
C MET A 1 12.98 3.88 6.00
N VAL A 2 13.37 3.98 7.27
CA VAL A 2 12.64 3.35 8.39
C VAL A 2 12.42 4.37 9.51
N LEU A 3 11.17 4.56 9.92
CA LEU A 3 10.77 5.33 11.10
C LEU A 3 10.18 4.38 12.13
N GLN A 4 10.70 4.42 13.36
CA GLN A 4 10.27 3.56 14.46
C GLN A 4 9.70 4.39 15.60
N GLN A 5 8.53 3.99 16.12
CA GLN A 5 7.82 4.69 17.19
C GLN A 5 7.66 6.19 16.90
N ALA A 6 7.43 6.52 15.64
CA ALA A 6 7.34 7.88 15.16
C ALA A 6 5.96 8.46 15.45
N GLU A 7 5.94 9.72 15.88
CA GLU A 7 4.73 10.48 16.06
C GLU A 7 4.87 11.86 15.44
N HIS A 8 3.85 12.30 14.69
CA HIS A 8 3.83 13.62 14.02
C HIS A 8 5.00 13.85 13.05
N ILE A 9 5.45 12.81 12.35
CA ILE A 9 6.50 12.95 11.32
C ILE A 9 5.88 13.04 9.94
N GLU A 10 6.41 13.94 9.11
CA GLU A 10 6.06 14.06 7.71
C GLU A 10 7.27 13.75 6.80
N ILE A 11 7.07 12.84 5.85
CA ILE A 11 7.97 12.59 4.72
C ILE A 11 7.27 13.15 3.48
N ALA A 12 7.82 14.18 2.86
CA ALA A 12 7.19 14.87 1.75
C ALA A 12 8.16 15.10 0.59
N GLY A 13 7.71 14.83 -0.64
CA GLY A 13 8.45 15.20 -1.85
C GLY A 13 9.77 14.45 -2.02
N CYS A 14 9.88 13.23 -1.47
CA CYS A 14 11.10 12.45 -1.52
C CYS A 14 11.10 11.44 -2.68
N GLU A 15 12.28 11.20 -3.24
CA GLU A 15 12.53 10.07 -4.15
C GLU A 15 13.27 8.97 -3.39
N ILE A 16 12.73 7.75 -3.44
CA ILE A 16 13.29 6.58 -2.77
C ILE A 16 13.39 5.48 -3.81
N ALA A 17 14.61 5.25 -4.28
CA ALA A 17 14.87 4.36 -5.41
C ALA A 17 15.99 3.36 -5.17
N ASP A 18 16.05 2.35 -6.02
CA ASP A 18 17.17 1.39 -6.15
C ASP A 18 17.57 0.70 -4.85
N SER A 19 16.56 0.43 -4.01
CA SER A 19 16.73 -0.28 -2.74
C SER A 19 16.56 -1.78 -2.95
N ALA A 20 17.48 -2.58 -2.42
CA ALA A 20 17.34 -4.04 -2.40
C ALA A 20 16.23 -4.53 -1.45
N GLY A 21 15.73 -3.66 -0.57
CA GLY A 21 14.71 -3.99 0.42
C GLY A 21 13.40 -3.22 0.20
N ARG A 22 12.77 -2.84 1.31
CA ARG A 22 11.55 -2.03 1.31
C ARG A 22 11.89 -0.57 1.01
N GLY A 23 10.95 0.18 0.44
CA GLY A 23 11.07 1.62 0.25
C GLY A 23 10.95 2.39 1.57
N VAL A 24 9.74 2.44 2.11
CA VAL A 24 9.40 3.16 3.36
C VAL A 24 8.74 2.22 4.36
N GLN A 25 9.18 2.27 5.61
CA GLN A 25 8.52 1.61 6.72
C GLN A 25 8.31 2.60 7.86
N VAL A 26 7.07 2.75 8.31
CA VAL A 26 6.70 3.62 9.43
C VAL A 26 5.96 2.81 10.48
N THR A 27 6.46 2.86 11.72
CA THR A 27 5.74 2.37 12.89
C THR A 27 5.45 3.53 13.83
N GLY A 28 4.21 3.64 14.30
CA GLY A 28 3.75 4.72 15.18
C GLY A 28 2.41 5.30 14.76
N MET A 29 2.16 6.56 15.09
CA MET A 29 0.85 7.21 14.88
C MET A 29 1.00 8.65 14.38
N ASN A 30 -0.03 9.18 13.73
CA ASN A 30 -0.10 10.55 13.24
C ASN A 30 1.04 10.93 12.26
N ASN A 31 1.55 9.98 11.48
CA ASN A 31 2.60 10.25 10.49
C ASN A 31 2.03 10.41 9.09
N THR A 32 2.66 11.25 8.26
CA THR A 32 2.24 11.49 6.88
C THR A 32 3.37 11.17 5.91
N ILE A 33 3.07 10.43 4.85
CA ILE A 33 3.95 10.26 3.69
C ILE A 33 3.21 10.80 2.48
N ARG A 34 3.75 11.87 1.87
CA ARG A 34 3.08 12.57 0.79
C ARG A 34 3.96 12.87 -0.41
N SER A 35 3.38 12.77 -1.60
CA SER A 35 4.04 13.24 -2.84
C SER A 35 5.43 12.65 -3.03
N CYS A 36 5.63 11.40 -2.59
CA CYS A 36 6.89 10.68 -2.72
C CYS A 36 6.85 9.74 -3.92
N ASN A 37 8.00 9.57 -4.57
CA ASN A 37 8.22 8.63 -5.66
C ASN A 37 9.05 7.45 -5.15
N LEU A 38 8.49 6.25 -5.18
CA LEU A 38 9.12 5.02 -4.71
C LEU A 38 9.26 4.05 -5.88
N PHE A 39 10.49 3.72 -6.29
CA PHE A 39 10.69 2.87 -7.46
C PHE A 39 11.94 1.99 -7.42
N ASN A 40 12.00 1.00 -8.31
CA ASN A 40 13.10 0.04 -8.39
C ASN A 40 13.39 -0.66 -7.05
N LEU A 41 12.33 -1.12 -6.38
CA LEU A 41 12.43 -1.70 -5.03
C LEU A 41 12.51 -3.22 -5.10
N GLY A 42 13.40 -3.79 -4.29
CA GLY A 42 13.61 -5.23 -4.19
C GLY A 42 12.42 -5.97 -3.56
N THR A 43 11.71 -5.34 -2.63
CA THR A 43 10.55 -5.93 -1.96
C THR A 43 9.33 -4.99 -2.00
N SER A 44 8.69 -4.67 -0.86
CA SER A 44 7.48 -3.85 -0.80
C SER A 44 7.75 -2.35 -0.94
N GLY A 45 6.77 -1.58 -1.43
CA GLY A 45 6.86 -0.13 -1.53
C GLY A 45 6.88 0.56 -0.17
N MET A 46 5.71 0.59 0.48
CA MET A 46 5.46 1.30 1.72
C MET A 46 4.79 0.38 2.74
N SER A 47 5.16 0.51 4.02
CA SER A 47 4.53 -0.21 5.12
C SER A 47 4.19 0.73 6.27
N LEU A 48 2.91 0.78 6.67
CA LEU A 48 2.40 1.56 7.80
C LEU A 48 1.88 0.62 8.88
N THR A 49 2.42 0.74 10.10
CA THR A 49 1.97 -0.05 11.24
C THR A 49 1.73 0.84 12.45
N GLY A 50 0.59 0.65 13.12
CA GLY A 50 0.26 1.45 14.30
C GLY A 50 -1.19 1.30 14.74
N GLY A 51 -1.50 1.95 15.86
CA GLY A 51 -2.80 1.83 16.50
C GLY A 51 -2.94 0.56 17.34
N ASP A 52 -4.02 0.50 18.12
CA ASP A 52 -4.36 -0.68 18.93
C ASP A 52 -5.66 -1.27 18.42
N ARG A 53 -5.55 -2.43 17.76
CA ARG A 53 -6.69 -3.15 17.20
C ARG A 53 -7.71 -3.59 18.27
N ARG A 54 -7.27 -3.93 19.49
CA ARG A 54 -8.17 -4.39 20.55
C ARG A 54 -8.96 -3.24 21.15
N LYS A 55 -8.35 -2.05 21.21
CA LYS A 55 -8.97 -0.82 21.74
C LYS A 55 -9.61 0.04 20.66
N LEU A 56 -9.50 -0.35 19.39
CA LEU A 56 -9.89 0.46 18.23
C LEU A 56 -9.26 1.86 18.28
N THR A 57 -8.02 1.95 18.76
CA THR A 57 -7.29 3.23 18.78
C THR A 57 -6.68 3.44 17.39
N PRO A 58 -7.13 4.44 16.63
CA PRO A 58 -6.63 4.66 15.28
C PRO A 58 -5.19 5.19 15.31
N ALA A 59 -4.39 4.73 14.37
CA ALA A 59 -3.02 5.20 14.17
C ALA A 59 -2.99 6.55 13.44
N ASN A 60 -3.98 6.86 12.61
CA ASN A 60 -4.07 8.05 11.78
C ASN A 60 -2.82 8.31 10.92
N ASN A 61 -2.11 7.25 10.50
CA ASN A 61 -1.05 7.42 9.52
C ASN A 61 -1.66 7.62 8.13
N LEU A 62 -1.12 8.54 7.37
CA LEU A 62 -1.61 8.95 6.07
C LEU A 62 -0.56 8.70 4.97
N ALA A 63 -0.87 7.84 4.02
CA ALA A 63 -0.16 7.75 2.74
C ALA A 63 -1.00 8.45 1.66
N VAL A 64 -0.54 9.59 1.17
CA VAL A 64 -1.31 10.40 0.21
C VAL A 64 -0.51 10.88 -1.00
N ASN A 65 -1.09 10.78 -2.20
CA ASN A 65 -0.46 11.33 -3.41
C ASN A 65 0.95 10.75 -3.69
N ASN A 66 1.20 9.49 -3.34
CA ASN A 66 2.49 8.86 -3.62
C ASN A 66 2.44 8.07 -4.93
N HIS A 67 3.58 7.98 -5.59
CA HIS A 67 3.76 7.20 -6.80
C HIS A 67 4.69 6.02 -6.51
N ILE A 68 4.18 4.80 -6.65
CA ILE A 68 4.90 3.58 -6.28
C ILE A 68 4.90 2.63 -7.48
N HIS A 69 6.07 2.32 -8.03
CA HIS A 69 6.16 1.45 -9.19
C HIS A 69 7.42 0.60 -9.23
N HIS A 70 7.42 -0.47 -10.03
CA HIS A 70 8.60 -1.33 -10.23
C HIS A 70 9.19 -1.84 -8.90
N TYR A 71 8.31 -2.37 -8.05
CA TYR A 71 8.64 -2.98 -6.76
C TYR A 71 8.53 -4.51 -6.84
N GLY A 72 8.98 -5.21 -5.79
CA GLY A 72 8.96 -6.67 -5.73
C GLY A 72 9.98 -7.36 -6.64
N ARG A 73 11.07 -6.67 -7.02
CA ARG A 73 12.06 -7.21 -7.98
C ARG A 73 12.76 -8.49 -7.51
N PHE A 74 12.99 -8.62 -6.20
CA PHE A 74 13.60 -9.79 -5.57
C PHE A 74 12.57 -10.65 -4.85
N GLN A 75 11.65 -10.03 -4.12
CA GLN A 75 10.53 -10.72 -3.47
C GLN A 75 9.27 -10.56 -4.32
N ARG A 76 9.02 -11.58 -5.16
CA ARG A 76 7.93 -11.59 -6.15
C ARG A 76 6.55 -11.83 -5.55
N THR A 77 6.41 -12.27 -4.30
CA THR A 77 5.13 -12.55 -3.63
C THR A 77 5.12 -11.97 -2.22
N TYR A 78 3.93 -11.63 -1.70
CA TYR A 78 3.75 -11.02 -0.37
C TYR A 78 4.49 -9.68 -0.16
N ALA A 79 4.77 -8.96 -1.25
CA ALA A 79 5.44 -7.66 -1.25
C ALA A 79 4.51 -6.60 -1.86
N PRO A 80 3.54 -6.06 -1.08
CA PRO A 80 2.58 -5.09 -1.61
C PRO A 80 3.24 -3.74 -1.91
N GLY A 81 2.61 -2.96 -2.79
CA GLY A 81 2.97 -1.56 -3.03
C GLY A 81 2.76 -0.72 -1.77
N ILE A 82 1.58 -0.81 -1.14
CA ILE A 82 1.30 -0.25 0.19
C ILE A 82 0.72 -1.32 1.10
N GLY A 83 1.43 -1.64 2.18
CA GLY A 83 0.99 -2.53 3.24
C GLY A 83 0.56 -1.74 4.48
N VAL A 84 -0.65 -1.95 4.99
CA VAL A 84 -1.09 -1.34 6.26
C VAL A 84 -1.46 -2.39 7.29
N SER A 85 -1.09 -2.17 8.55
CA SER A 85 -1.47 -3.05 9.64
C SER A 85 -1.78 -2.34 10.94
N GLY A 86 -2.84 -2.77 11.63
CA GLY A 86 -3.26 -2.22 12.92
C GLY A 86 -4.66 -1.63 12.87
N CYS A 87 -4.83 -0.33 13.16
CA CYS A 87 -6.14 0.31 13.15
C CYS A 87 -6.07 1.73 12.59
N GLY A 88 -7.03 2.16 11.77
CA GLY A 88 -7.20 3.59 11.44
C GLY A 88 -6.09 4.20 10.57
N HIS A 89 -5.67 3.51 9.50
CA HIS A 89 -4.71 4.06 8.53
C HIS A 89 -5.46 4.59 7.32
N ILE A 90 -4.93 5.64 6.69
CA ILE A 90 -5.54 6.26 5.51
C ILE A 90 -4.56 6.15 4.34
N VAL A 91 -5.01 5.53 3.26
CA VAL A 91 -4.26 5.38 2.01
C VAL A 91 -5.09 6.00 0.91
N ARG A 92 -4.62 7.12 0.36
CA ARG A 92 -5.43 7.97 -0.50
C ARG A 92 -4.71 8.53 -1.72
N SER A 93 -5.37 8.50 -2.87
CA SER A 93 -4.88 9.19 -4.07
C SER A 93 -3.46 8.80 -4.44
N ASN A 94 -3.04 7.58 -4.12
CA ASN A 94 -1.74 7.05 -4.53
C ASN A 94 -1.88 6.36 -5.90
N CYS A 95 -0.81 6.40 -6.69
CA CYS A 95 -0.70 5.70 -7.95
C CYS A 95 0.25 4.50 -7.77
N ILE A 96 -0.23 3.27 -7.94
CA ILE A 96 0.54 2.03 -7.73
C ILE A 96 0.49 1.18 -9.00
N HIS A 97 1.64 0.88 -9.60
CA HIS A 97 1.66 0.10 -10.84
C HIS A 97 2.98 -0.62 -11.14
N ASP A 98 2.99 -1.43 -12.20
CA ASP A 98 4.15 -2.20 -12.69
C ASP A 98 4.78 -3.05 -11.57
N ALA A 99 4.00 -4.02 -11.10
CA ALA A 99 4.39 -4.92 -10.02
C ALA A 99 4.07 -6.39 -10.33
N PRO A 100 4.95 -7.33 -9.93
CA PRO A 100 4.75 -8.75 -10.16
C PRO A 100 3.57 -9.33 -9.35
N HIS A 101 3.21 -8.68 -8.23
CA HIS A 101 2.20 -9.14 -7.25
C HIS A 101 1.25 -8.01 -6.85
N ASN A 102 0.50 -8.20 -5.77
CA ASN A 102 -0.55 -7.29 -5.28
C ASN A 102 -0.11 -5.83 -5.04
N ALA A 103 -1.08 -4.91 -5.14
CA ALA A 103 -0.86 -3.48 -4.96
C ALA A 103 -1.04 -3.03 -3.51
N GLY A 104 -2.06 -3.56 -2.85
CA GLY A 104 -2.35 -3.31 -1.44
C GLY A 104 -2.49 -4.60 -0.64
N GLY A 105 -1.92 -4.60 0.55
CA GLY A 105 -2.18 -5.62 1.57
C GLY A 105 -2.60 -4.95 2.86
N TYR A 106 -3.68 -5.40 3.48
CA TYR A 106 -4.11 -4.84 4.76
C TYR A 106 -4.44 -5.91 5.78
N GLY A 107 -4.09 -5.65 7.04
CA GLY A 107 -4.38 -6.51 8.17
C GLY A 107 -4.67 -5.70 9.42
N GLY A 108 -5.94 -5.61 9.80
CA GLY A 108 -6.38 -4.66 10.81
C GLY A 108 -7.81 -4.17 10.57
N ASN A 109 -8.20 -3.13 11.30
CA ASN A 109 -9.56 -2.59 11.28
C ASN A 109 -9.55 -1.10 10.87
N GLU A 110 -10.67 -0.63 10.31
CA GLU A 110 -10.91 0.80 10.04
C GLU A 110 -9.84 1.47 9.15
N HIS A 111 -9.32 0.74 8.17
CA HIS A 111 -8.47 1.35 7.16
C HIS A 111 -9.34 2.06 6.11
N LEU A 112 -8.92 3.23 5.67
CA LEU A 112 -9.58 3.96 4.58
C LEU A 112 -8.70 3.90 3.35
N PHE A 113 -9.19 3.25 2.30
CA PHE A 113 -8.59 3.30 0.97
C PHE A 113 -9.49 4.09 0.04
N GLU A 114 -9.10 5.31 -0.31
CA GLU A 114 -9.92 6.18 -1.16
C GLU A 114 -9.15 6.74 -2.37
N ARG A 115 -9.79 6.72 -3.54
CA ARG A 115 -9.29 7.35 -4.77
C ARG A 115 -7.87 6.93 -5.18
N ASN A 116 -7.40 5.73 -4.81
CA ASN A 116 -6.11 5.22 -5.28
C ASN A 116 -6.24 4.67 -6.70
N GLU A 117 -5.23 4.93 -7.53
CA GLU A 117 -5.14 4.43 -8.89
C GLU A 117 -4.19 3.23 -8.92
N ILE A 118 -4.68 2.09 -9.39
CA ILE A 118 -3.91 0.84 -9.40
C ILE A 118 -4.08 0.16 -10.76
N TYR A 119 -2.98 -0.10 -11.45
CA TYR A 119 -2.99 -0.77 -12.75
C TYR A 119 -1.68 -1.54 -13.00
N ARG A 120 -1.66 -2.50 -13.92
CA ARG A 120 -0.47 -3.32 -14.24
C ARG A 120 0.19 -3.93 -12.99
N VAL A 121 -0.64 -4.46 -12.11
CA VAL A 121 -0.23 -5.24 -10.93
C VAL A 121 -0.66 -6.69 -11.11
N VAL A 122 -0.13 -7.62 -10.32
CA VAL A 122 -0.42 -9.06 -10.47
C VAL A 122 0.08 -9.60 -11.83
N MET A 123 1.16 -9.02 -12.35
CA MET A 123 1.70 -9.37 -13.66
C MET A 123 2.25 -10.81 -13.76
N GLU A 124 2.55 -11.46 -12.61
CA GLU A 124 3.22 -12.77 -12.60
C GLU A 124 2.56 -13.81 -11.68
N THR A 125 1.45 -13.49 -10.99
CA THR A 125 0.89 -14.37 -9.95
C THR A 125 -0.63 -14.50 -10.05
N GLY A 126 -1.16 -15.68 -10.36
CA GLY A 126 -2.60 -15.93 -10.38
C GLY A 126 -3.13 -16.35 -9.01
N ASP A 127 -3.60 -15.38 -8.19
CA ASP A 127 -4.58 -15.47 -7.09
C ASP A 127 -4.50 -14.20 -6.22
N SER A 128 -4.63 -13.02 -6.84
CA SER A 128 -4.49 -11.73 -6.13
C SER A 128 -5.39 -10.66 -6.75
N GLY A 129 -6.20 -10.02 -5.91
CA GLY A 129 -6.88 -8.77 -6.23
C GLY A 129 -5.94 -7.57 -6.05
N ALA A 130 -6.31 -6.41 -6.59
CA ALA A 130 -5.58 -5.15 -6.35
C ALA A 130 -5.39 -4.89 -4.85
N PHE A 131 -6.39 -5.27 -4.04
CA PHE A 131 -6.30 -5.34 -2.59
C PHE A 131 -6.54 -6.78 -2.13
N CYS A 132 -5.57 -7.34 -1.40
CA CYS A 132 -5.76 -8.62 -0.71
C CYS A 132 -6.02 -8.35 0.77
N THR A 133 -7.23 -8.68 1.22
CA THR A 133 -7.58 -8.70 2.62
C THR A 133 -7.00 -9.99 3.22
N GLY A 134 -6.29 -9.91 4.35
CA GLY A 134 -6.04 -11.12 5.13
C GLY A 134 -7.38 -11.77 5.51
N ARG A 135 -7.42 -13.10 5.66
CA ARG A 135 -8.60 -13.88 6.10
C ARG A 135 -9.03 -13.49 7.53
N ASP A 136 -9.60 -12.31 7.69
CA ASP A 136 -9.99 -11.73 8.96
C ASP A 136 -11.32 -10.98 8.80
N TRP A 137 -12.39 -11.52 9.38
CA TRP A 137 -13.76 -11.00 9.25
C TRP A 137 -13.92 -9.59 9.84
N THR A 138 -13.01 -9.15 10.72
CA THR A 138 -13.07 -7.82 11.35
C THR A 138 -12.60 -6.68 10.45
N SER A 139 -11.99 -6.99 9.30
CA SER A 139 -11.55 -5.98 8.34
C SER A 139 -12.69 -5.42 7.47
N GLN A 140 -13.91 -5.95 7.58
CA GLN A 140 -15.10 -5.53 6.80
C GLN A 140 -15.57 -4.10 7.11
N SER A 141 -15.08 -3.44 8.18
CA SER A 141 -15.38 -2.02 8.44
C SER A 141 -14.54 -1.05 7.61
N SER A 142 -13.57 -1.55 6.84
CA SER A 142 -12.72 -0.73 5.96
C SER A 142 -13.51 -0.35 4.70
N MET A 143 -13.65 0.96 4.44
CA MET A 143 -14.37 1.44 3.27
C MET A 143 -13.41 1.53 2.06
N ASP A 144 -13.57 0.62 1.10
CA ASP A 144 -12.91 0.69 -0.21
C ASP A 144 -13.79 1.50 -1.18
N SER A 145 -13.68 2.83 -1.14
CA SER A 145 -14.42 3.72 -2.05
C SER A 145 -13.50 4.22 -3.18
N GLY A 146 -13.54 3.53 -4.32
CA GLY A 146 -12.82 3.95 -5.53
C GLY A 146 -11.99 2.88 -6.24
N VAL A 147 -12.18 1.59 -5.94
CA VAL A 147 -11.65 0.53 -6.81
C VAL A 147 -12.48 0.54 -8.09
N LEU A 148 -11.92 1.06 -9.19
CA LEU A 148 -12.48 0.78 -10.52
C LEU A 148 -12.58 -0.73 -10.64
N SER A 149 -13.80 -1.23 -10.82
CA SER A 149 -14.03 -2.66 -10.90
C SER A 149 -13.33 -3.22 -12.14
N PRO A 150 -13.02 -4.53 -12.19
CA PRO A 150 -12.50 -5.17 -13.38
C PRO A 150 -13.35 -4.97 -14.65
N SER A 151 -14.62 -4.53 -14.53
CA SER A 151 -15.49 -4.26 -15.67
C SER A 151 -15.30 -2.89 -16.32
N ASP A 152 -14.58 -1.96 -15.67
CA ASP A 152 -14.21 -0.65 -16.25
C ASP A 152 -12.82 -0.68 -16.90
N LEU A 153 -12.09 -1.80 -16.78
CA LEU A 153 -10.87 -2.05 -17.55
C LEU A 153 -11.24 -2.32 -19.01
N ARG A 154 -10.95 -1.35 -19.88
CA ARG A 154 -10.71 -1.66 -21.29
C ARG A 154 -9.59 -2.69 -21.34
N VAL A 155 -9.98 -3.92 -21.68
CA VAL A 155 -9.11 -5.03 -22.05
C VAL A 155 -8.06 -4.51 -23.02
N ALA A 156 -6.82 -4.44 -22.56
CA ALA A 156 -5.64 -4.50 -23.42
C ALA A 156 -4.98 -5.83 -23.11
N SER A 157 -5.53 -6.90 -23.70
CA SER A 157 -4.81 -8.14 -23.89
C SER A 157 -3.54 -7.82 -24.69
N ALA A 158 -2.38 -7.98 -24.07
CA ALA A 158 -1.14 -8.07 -24.82
C ALA A 158 -0.92 -9.55 -25.11
N ASP A 159 -1.28 -9.95 -26.34
CA ASP A 159 -0.85 -11.19 -26.97
C ASP A 159 0.68 -11.34 -26.89
N LYS A 160 1.16 -12.42 -26.29
CA LYS A 160 1.87 -13.53 -26.98
C LYS A 160 2.38 -14.57 -25.99
#